data_AF-A0A959AUS9-F1
#
_entry.id   AF-A0A959AUS9-F1
#
_cell.length_a   1.000
_cell.length_b   1.000
_cell.length_c   1.000
_cell.angle_alpha   90.00
_cell.angle_beta   90.00
_cell.angle_gamma   90.00
#
_symmetry.space_group_name_H-M   'P 1'
#
loop_
_entity.id
_entity.type
_entity.pdbx_description
1 polymer ?
#
loop_
_entity_poly.entity_id
_entity_poly.type
_entity_poly.pdbx_seq_one_letter_code
_entity_poly.pdbx_strand_id
1 'polypeptide(L)'
;MLESLYYTSTLFKVTFFLYALALAGYVVGIFRKEKVFGTIPYALFTIAFLACTVLIADRWIEAGRPPFKSFYESLVFAAWTTSLISLAVEYKFKVRLIGFMSAIGVVMIFLFALTKRDVEIIALP
;
A
#
# COMPACT_ATOMS: atom_id res chain seq x y z
N MET A 1 9.83 3.74 -15.60
CA MET A 1 9.34 2.93 -14.45
C MET A 1 10.49 2.25 -13.72
N LEU A 2 11.36 1.49 -14.39
CA LEU A 2 12.53 0.84 -13.76
C LEU A 2 13.52 1.84 -13.14
N GLU A 3 13.70 3.00 -13.76
CA GLU A 3 14.56 4.07 -13.22
C GLU A 3 13.99 4.68 -11.92
N SER A 4 12.69 4.97 -11.86
CA SER A 4 12.01 5.46 -10.65
C SER A 4 12.10 4.45 -9.47
N LEU A 5 12.06 3.15 -9.78
CA LEU A 5 12.30 2.10 -8.80
C LEU A 5 13.74 2.10 -8.27
N TYR A 6 14.73 2.64 -8.99
CA TYR A 6 16.10 2.74 -8.51
C TYR A 6 16.24 3.83 -7.44
N TYR A 7 15.72 5.03 -7.71
CA TYR A 7 15.83 6.23 -6.85
C TYR A 7 14.90 6.24 -5.62
N THR A 8 13.93 5.34 -5.59
CA THR A 8 12.97 5.23 -4.49
C THR A 8 13.60 4.61 -3.23
N SER A 9 13.20 5.07 -2.04
CA SER A 9 13.61 4.51 -0.74
C SER A 9 13.31 3.00 -0.63
N THR A 10 14.18 2.23 0.01
CA THR A 10 13.99 0.79 0.24
C THR A 10 12.64 0.46 0.91
N LEU A 11 12.22 1.26 1.90
CA LEU A 11 10.94 1.08 2.60
C LEU A 11 9.74 1.09 1.65
N PHE A 12 9.65 2.07 0.76
CA PHE A 12 8.58 2.13 -0.23
C PHE A 12 8.56 0.91 -1.17
N LYS A 13 9.73 0.44 -1.65
CA LYS A 13 9.80 -0.76 -2.52
C LYS A 13 9.25 -1.98 -1.79
N VAL A 14 9.65 -2.16 -0.54
CA VAL A 14 9.18 -3.26 0.31
C VAL A 14 7.68 -3.16 0.53
N THR A 15 7.15 -1.99 0.91
CA THR A 15 5.72 -1.77 1.10
C THR A 15 4.91 -2.05 -0.17
N PHE A 16 5.37 -1.53 -1.32
CA PHE A 16 4.72 -1.79 -2.60
C PHE A 16 4.72 -3.29 -2.95
N PHE A 17 5.87 -3.96 -2.77
CA PHE A 17 6.00 -5.38 -3.05
C PHE A 17 5.09 -6.23 -2.14
N LEU A 18 4.96 -5.86 -0.86
CA LEU A 18 4.06 -6.54 0.07
C LEU A 18 2.59 -6.39 -0.35
N TYR A 19 2.16 -5.21 -0.80
CA TYR A 19 0.81 -5.02 -1.34
C TYR A 19 0.59 -5.81 -2.64
N ALA A 20 1.58 -5.86 -3.53
CA ALA A 20 1.51 -6.66 -4.75
C ALA A 20 1.43 -8.17 -4.43
N LEU A 21 2.18 -8.64 -3.44
CA LEU A 21 2.14 -10.03 -2.98
C LEU A 21 0.79 -10.36 -2.32
N ALA A 22 0.24 -9.44 -1.53
CA ALA A 22 -1.10 -9.58 -0.96
C ALA A 22 -2.16 -9.68 -2.06
N LEU A 23 -2.09 -8.82 -3.09
CA LEU A 23 -2.97 -8.86 -4.26
C LEU A 23 -2.88 -10.22 -4.98
N ALA A 24 -1.68 -10.72 -5.26
CA ALA A 24 -1.49 -12.04 -5.85
C ALA A 24 -2.11 -13.14 -4.97
N GLY A 25 -1.95 -13.04 -3.65
CA GLY A 25 -2.61 -13.92 -2.68
C GLY A 25 -4.14 -13.87 -2.78
N TYR A 26 -4.73 -12.68 -2.89
CA TYR A 26 -6.18 -12.51 -3.05
C TYR A 26 -6.68 -13.11 -4.37
N VAL A 27 -5.95 -12.94 -5.48
CA VAL A 27 -6.28 -13.58 -6.76
C VAL A 27 -6.36 -15.09 -6.59
N VAL A 28 -5.32 -15.71 -6.01
CA VAL A 28 -5.29 -17.16 -5.76
C VAL A 28 -6.42 -17.59 -4.81
N GLY A 29 -6.68 -16.79 -3.78
CA GLY A 29 -7.72 -17.05 -2.76
C GLY A 29 -9.16 -16.91 -3.26
N ILE A 30 -9.39 -16.27 -4.41
CA ILE A 30 -10.70 -16.23 -5.08
C ILE A 30 -10.96 -17.54 -5.84
N PHE A 31 -9.94 -18.09 -6.50
CA PHE A 31 -10.08 -19.36 -7.25
C PHE A 31 -10.08 -20.60 -6.35
N ARG A 32 -9.51 -20.52 -5.14
CA ARG A 32 -9.43 -21.64 -4.20
C ARG A 32 -10.46 -21.52 -3.06
N LYS A 33 -11.34 -22.52 -2.93
CA LYS A 33 -12.39 -22.58 -1.90
C LYS A 33 -11.89 -22.94 -0.49
N GLU A 34 -10.62 -23.31 -0.35
CA GLU A 34 -10.04 -23.68 0.94
C GLU A 34 -9.94 -22.49 1.92
N LYS A 35 -10.14 -22.76 3.21
CA LYS A 35 -10.11 -21.73 4.26
C LYS A 35 -8.71 -21.14 4.45
N VAL A 36 -7.65 -21.93 4.29
CA VAL A 36 -6.25 -21.52 4.47
C VAL A 36 -5.86 -20.40 3.51
N PHE A 37 -6.35 -20.45 2.26
CA PHE A 37 -6.09 -19.45 1.24
C PHE A 37 -6.86 -18.12 1.47
N GLY A 38 -7.73 -18.05 2.48
CA GLY A 38 -8.35 -16.78 2.89
C GLY A 38 -7.54 -16.02 3.94
N THR A 39 -6.81 -16.70 4.82
CA THR A 39 -6.07 -16.06 5.92
C THR A 39 -4.73 -15.48 5.46
N ILE A 40 -4.05 -16.16 4.52
CA ILE A 40 -2.75 -15.74 4.00
C ILE A 40 -2.79 -14.35 3.34
N PRO A 41 -3.68 -14.05 2.37
CA PRO A 41 -3.70 -12.74 1.72
C PRO A 41 -4.06 -11.61 2.70
N TYR A 42 -4.99 -11.86 3.62
CA TYR A 42 -5.35 -10.90 4.66
C TYR A 42 -4.16 -10.58 5.60
N ALA A 43 -3.39 -11.61 5.99
CA ALA A 43 -2.19 -11.43 6.80
C ALA A 43 -1.12 -10.63 6.05
N LEU A 44 -0.87 -10.95 4.78
CA LEU A 44 0.05 -10.19 3.92
C LEU A 44 -0.38 -8.74 3.74
N PHE A 45 -1.68 -8.50 3.53
CA PHE A 45 -2.23 -7.15 3.39
C PHE A 45 -2.09 -6.34 4.69
N THR A 46 -2.27 -6.99 5.85
CA THR A 46 -2.01 -6.40 7.16
C THR A 46 -0.53 -6.03 7.34
N ILE A 47 0.39 -6.92 6.95
CA ILE A 47 1.83 -6.64 7.02
C ILE A 47 2.21 -5.47 6.09
N ALA A 48 1.64 -5.42 4.88
CA ALA A 48 1.82 -4.31 3.96
C ALA A 48 1.29 -2.98 4.54
N PHE A 49 0.15 -3.01 5.22
CA PHE A 49 -0.40 -1.86 5.92
C PHE A 49 0.50 -1.35 7.06
N LEU A 50 1.08 -2.25 7.85
CA LEU A 50 2.04 -1.87 8.89
C LEU A 50 3.30 -1.24 8.28
N ALA A 51 3.84 -1.82 7.20
CA ALA A 51 4.97 -1.23 6.47
C ALA A 51 4.62 0.15 5.88
N CYS A 52 3.39 0.34 5.41
CA CYS A 52 2.88 1.64 4.96
C CYS A 52 2.79 2.65 6.11
N THR A 53 2.39 2.21 7.30
CA THR A 53 2.36 3.04 8.52
C THR A 53 3.75 3.53 8.89
N VAL A 54 4.75 2.63 8.86
CA VAL A 54 6.16 2.97 9.09
C VAL A 54 6.66 3.94 8.03
N LEU A 55 6.33 3.73 6.76
CA LEU A 55 6.68 4.64 5.66
C LEU A 55 6.16 6.07 5.91
N ILE A 56 4.90 6.22 6.34
CA ILE A 56 4.31 7.54 6.63
C ILE A 56 4.97 8.16 7.87
N ALA A 57 5.20 7.37 8.93
CA ALA A 57 5.81 7.86 10.16
C ALA A 57 7.26 8.34 9.93
N ASP A 58 8.05 7.57 9.18
CA ASP A 58 9.41 7.92 8.79
C ASP A 58 9.44 9.26 8.03
N ARG A 59 8.54 9.43 7.04
CA ARG A 59 8.39 10.69 6.31
C ARG A 59 7.99 11.86 7.21
N TRP A 60 7.11 11.64 8.18
CA TRP A 60 6.69 12.69 9.10
C TRP A 60 7.88 13.16 9.96
N ILE A 61 8.65 12.22 10.53
CA ILE A 61 9.81 12.54 11.35
C ILE A 61 10.88 13.27 10.53
N GLU A 62 11.20 12.78 9.32
CA GLU A 62 12.18 13.42 8.42
C GLU A 62 11.77 14.83 8.00
N ALA A 63 10.48 15.03 7.67
CA ALA A 63 10.01 16.32 7.16
C ALA A 63 9.69 17.33 8.28
N GLY A 64 9.62 16.90 9.54
CA GLY A 64 9.23 17.74 10.69
C GLY A 64 7.80 18.30 10.58
N ARG A 65 6.98 17.75 9.68
CA ARG A 65 5.64 18.24 9.34
C ARG A 65 4.69 17.09 8.99
N PRO A 66 3.37 17.28 9.13
CA PRO A 66 2.39 16.31 8.68
C PRO A 66 2.53 15.97 7.17
N PRO A 67 2.36 14.69 6.79
CA PRO A 67 2.60 14.20 5.42
C PRO A 67 1.39 14.46 4.51
N PHE A 68 1.11 15.74 4.23
CA PHE A 68 -0.02 16.16 3.40
C PHE A 68 0.32 17.26 2.39
N LYS A 69 1.56 17.74 2.33
CA LYS A 69 1.88 18.88 1.43
C LYS A 69 2.12 18.43 0.00
N SER A 70 2.64 17.22 -0.17
CA SER A 70 2.98 16.68 -1.47
C SER A 70 1.84 15.80 -2.01
N PHE A 71 1.69 15.77 -3.33
CA PHE A 71 0.73 14.89 -4.00
C PHE A 71 1.11 13.42 -3.78
N TYR A 72 2.41 13.10 -3.80
CA TYR A 72 2.91 11.77 -3.42
C TYR A 72 2.52 11.40 -1.97
N GLU A 73 2.76 12.29 -0.99
CA GLU A 73 2.39 12.07 0.42
C GLU A 73 0.89 11.79 0.57
N SER A 74 0.07 12.56 -0.15
CA SER A 74 -1.39 12.40 -0.18
C SER A 74 -1.83 11.06 -0.77
N LEU A 75 -1.18 10.58 -1.84
CA LEU A 75 -1.44 9.26 -2.42
C LEU A 75 -1.08 8.14 -1.46
N VAL A 76 0.09 8.21 -0.80
CA VAL A 76 0.50 7.21 0.20
C VAL A 76 -0.48 7.19 1.38
N PHE A 77 -0.92 8.35 1.84
CA PHE A 77 -1.95 8.46 2.87
C PHE A 77 -3.31 7.91 2.43
N ALA A 78 -3.71 8.13 1.18
CA ALA A 78 -4.93 7.56 0.62
C ALA A 78 -4.86 6.02 0.55
N ALA A 79 -3.71 5.47 0.16
CA ALA A 79 -3.47 4.03 0.18
C ALA A 79 -3.51 3.45 1.60
N TRP A 80 -2.90 4.14 2.58
CA TRP A 80 -2.96 3.76 3.99
C TRP A 80 -4.40 3.74 4.52
N THR A 81 -5.18 4.79 4.25
CA THR A 81 -6.59 4.89 4.69
C THR A 81 -7.46 3.81 4.04
N THR A 82 -7.31 3.60 2.72
CA THR A 82 -8.03 2.56 1.98
C THR A 82 -7.72 1.17 2.55
N SER A 83 -6.45 0.91 2.90
CA SER A 83 -6.02 -0.36 3.47
C SER A 83 -6.61 -0.58 4.86
N LEU A 84 -6.61 0.46 5.71
CA LEU A 84 -7.22 0.40 7.04
C LEU A 84 -8.71 0.08 6.98
N ILE A 85 -9.45 0.80 6.12
CA ILE A 85 -10.90 0.58 5.94
C ILE A 85 -11.14 -0.83 5.40
N SER A 86 -10.38 -1.26 4.40
CA SER A 86 -10.51 -2.60 3.82
C SER A 86 -10.28 -3.70 4.85
N LEU A 87 -9.21 -3.59 5.65
CA LEU A 87 -8.92 -4.55 6.72
C LEU A 87 -10.05 -4.62 7.76
N ALA A 88 -10.60 -3.47 8.17
CA ALA A 88 -11.70 -3.42 9.12
C ALA A 88 -12.99 -4.03 8.55
N VAL A 89 -13.31 -3.72 7.30
CA VAL A 89 -14.51 -4.23 6.61
C VAL A 89 -14.38 -5.72 6.30
N GLU A 90 -13.25 -6.16 5.75
CA GLU A 90 -13.02 -7.58 5.49
C GLU A 90 -13.01 -8.41 6.78
N TYR A 91 -12.44 -7.89 7.86
CA TYR A 91 -12.49 -8.56 9.17
C TYR A 91 -13.94 -8.74 9.67
N LYS A 92 -14.76 -7.69 9.53
CA LYS A 92 -16.15 -7.69 10.03
C LYS A 92 -17.08 -8.54 9.16
N PHE A 93 -17.02 -8.39 7.85
CA PHE A 93 -17.96 -9.02 6.92
C PHE A 93 -17.45 -10.35 6.34
N LYS A 94 -16.15 -10.65 6.45
CA LYS A 94 -15.51 -11.86 5.92
C LYS A 94 -15.69 -12.03 4.41
N VAL A 95 -15.92 -10.93 3.69
CA VAL A 95 -16.09 -10.89 2.23
C VAL A 95 -14.74 -10.61 1.58
N ARG A 96 -14.13 -11.65 1.00
CA ARG A 96 -12.79 -11.58 0.36
C ARG A 96 -12.73 -10.62 -0.83
N LEU A 97 -13.85 -10.43 -1.52
CA LEU A 97 -13.92 -9.52 -2.67
C LEU A 97 -13.54 -8.08 -2.28
N ILE A 98 -13.82 -7.68 -1.04
CA ILE A 98 -13.49 -6.35 -0.51
C ILE A 98 -11.97 -6.19 -0.42
N GLY A 99 -11.27 -7.13 0.22
CA GLY A 99 -9.81 -7.15 0.30
C GLY A 99 -9.16 -7.15 -1.08
N PHE A 100 -9.67 -7.98 -2.00
CA PHE A 100 -9.17 -8.02 -3.38
C PHE A 100 -9.32 -6.68 -4.12
N MET A 101 -10.52 -6.08 -4.10
CA MET A 101 -10.76 -4.80 -4.79
C MET A 101 -9.93 -3.66 -4.18
N SER A 102 -9.79 -3.64 -2.86
CA SER A 102 -8.93 -2.67 -2.20
C SER A 102 -7.46 -2.91 -2.51
N ALA A 103 -6.99 -4.16 -2.58
CA ALA A 103 -5.61 -4.47 -2.93
C ALA A 103 -5.27 -4.01 -4.35
N ILE A 104 -6.18 -4.17 -5.32
CA ILE A 104 -6.03 -3.58 -6.67
C ILE A 104 -5.89 -2.06 -6.57
N GLY A 105 -6.82 -1.40 -5.87
CA GLY A 105 -6.81 0.05 -5.73
C GLY A 105 -5.53 0.58 -5.09
N VAL A 106 -5.06 -0.06 -4.03
CA VAL A 106 -3.83 0.32 -3.31
C VAL A 106 -2.59 0.12 -4.17
N VAL A 107 -2.48 -1.00 -4.89
CA VAL A 107 -1.37 -1.23 -5.83
C VAL A 107 -1.37 -0.19 -6.95
N MET A 108 -2.54 0.17 -7.48
CA MET A 108 -2.68 1.23 -8.49
C MET A 108 -2.26 2.60 -7.95
N ILE A 109 -2.65 2.94 -6.72
CA ILE A 109 -2.23 4.18 -6.06
C ILE A 109 -0.71 4.23 -5.89
N PHE A 110 -0.08 3.14 -5.42
CA PHE A 110 1.38 3.09 -5.29
C PHE A 110 2.10 3.16 -6.64
N LEU A 111 1.56 2.52 -7.69
CA LEU A 111 2.09 2.62 -9.05
C LEU A 111 2.04 4.07 -9.56
N PHE A 112 0.94 4.76 -9.30
CA PHE A 112 0.82 6.16 -9.67
C PHE A 112 1.74 7.07 -8.85
N ALA A 113 1.88 6.81 -7.55
CA ALA A 113 2.78 7.54 -6.65
C ALA A 113 4.25 7.45 -7.10
N LEU A 114 4.69 6.32 -7.66
CA LEU A 114 6.03 6.17 -8.25
C LEU A 114 6.30 7.22 -9.34
N THR A 115 5.30 7.55 -10.17
CA THR A 115 5.48 8.52 -11.26
C THR A 115 5.61 9.97 -10.79
N LYS A 116 5.19 10.27 -9.55
CA LYS A 116 5.13 11.63 -9.01
C LYS A 116 6.17 11.90 -7.92
N ARG A 117 6.75 10.85 -7.34
CA ARG A 117 7.75 10.97 -6.27
C ARG A 117 8.95 11.84 -6.63
N ASP A 118 9.50 11.61 -7.82
CA ASP A 118 10.76 12.23 -8.25
C ASP A 118 10.58 13.74 -8.57
N VAL A 119 9.37 14.14 -8.95
CA VAL A 119 9.03 15.55 -9.25
C VAL A 119 8.99 16.40 -7.98
N GLU A 120 8.60 15.83 -6.85
CA GLU A 120 8.34 16.58 -5.62
C GLU A 120 9.56 16.69 -4.70
N ILE A 121 10.50 15.74 -4.77
CA ILE A 121 11.77 15.82 -4.04
C ILE A 121 12.60 17.03 -4.51
N ILE A 122 12.45 17.43 -5.77
CA ILE A 122 13.19 18.54 -6.40
C ILE A 122 12.47 19.89 -6.17
N ALA A 123 11.15 19.86 -5.94
CA ALA A 123 10.31 21.07 -5.95
C ALA A 123 10.02 21.69 -4.57
N LEU A 124 10.43 21.04 -3.47
CA LEU A 124 10.22 21.57 -2.12
C LEU A 124 11.51 22.24 -1.62
N PRO A 125 11.49 23.55 -1.31
CA PRO A 125 12.59 24.21 -0.61
C PRO A 125 12.75 23.72 0.84
#